data_AF-A0A937QCV3-F1
#
_entry.id   AF-A0A937QCV3-F1
#
_cell.length_a   1.000
_cell.length_b   1.000
_cell.length_c   1.000
_cell.angle_alpha   90.00
_cell.angle_beta   90.00
_cell.angle_gamma   90.00
#
_symmetry.space_group_name_H-M   'P 1'
#
loop_
_entity.id
_entity.type
_entity.pdbx_description
1 polymer ?
#
loop_
_entity_poly.entity_id
_entity_poly.type
_entity_poly.pdbx_seq_one_letter_code
_entity_poly.pdbx_strand_id
1 'polypeptide(L)'
;MFDALEWLAAMCSHVPNKGEQMVRYYGHYSNVSRGKRKKQGQDRMIPSILEPDGSSKEHRKNWSRLIQKIYEVDPLMCPKCHGRMKILAFIEDEHVIKKIFKHVGLWDVKPRPPPKANASPKALEIRIDYSDFQLPLSDNYLYVDPQYPEVYSP
;
A
#
# COMPACT_ATOMS: atom_id res chain seq x y z
N MET A 1 7.38 -10.44 -25.24
CA MET A 1 7.12 -11.21 -24.01
C MET A 1 8.33 -10.97 -23.13
N PHE A 2 8.15 -10.43 -21.92
CA PHE A 2 9.29 -10.19 -21.02
C PHE A 2 9.84 -11.52 -20.52
N ASP A 3 11.16 -11.60 -20.36
CA ASP A 3 11.75 -12.66 -19.57
C ASP A 3 11.29 -12.55 -18.11
N ALA A 4 11.17 -13.68 -17.41
CA ALA A 4 10.58 -13.73 -16.07
C ALA A 4 11.38 -12.89 -15.07
N LEU A 5 12.71 -12.85 -15.20
CA LEU A 5 13.58 -12.05 -14.34
C LEU A 5 13.47 -10.56 -14.65
N GLU A 6 13.38 -10.21 -15.93
CA GLU A 6 13.17 -8.82 -16.38
C GLU A 6 11.84 -8.26 -15.89
N TRP A 7 10.78 -9.06 -15.93
CA TRP A 7 9.46 -8.67 -15.44
C TRP A 7 9.46 -8.45 -13.91
N LEU A 8 10.10 -9.34 -13.16
CA LEU A 8 10.26 -9.17 -11.70
C LEU A 8 11.10 -7.93 -11.37
N ALA A 9 12.20 -7.69 -12.09
CA ALA A 9 13.03 -6.50 -11.90
C ALA A 9 12.27 -5.20 -12.22
N ALA A 10 11.52 -5.18 -13.33
CA ALA A 10 10.68 -4.05 -13.70
C ALA A 10 9.59 -3.81 -12.64
N MET A 11 9.01 -4.87 -12.07
CA MET A 11 8.06 -4.75 -10.98
C MET A 11 8.71 -4.22 -9.71
N CYS A 12 9.89 -4.70 -9.30
CA CYS A 12 10.52 -4.25 -8.08
C CYS A 12 11.13 -2.83 -8.19
N SER A 13 11.30 -2.28 -9.39
CA SER A 13 11.90 -0.96 -9.63
C SER A 13 11.20 0.21 -8.94
N HIS A 14 9.89 0.11 -8.67
CA HIS A 14 9.13 1.16 -7.98
C HIS A 14 9.14 1.02 -6.44
N VAL A 15 9.69 -0.09 -5.92
CA VAL A 15 9.83 -0.33 -4.48
C VAL A 15 11.16 0.29 -4.04
N PRO A 16 11.16 1.31 -3.16
CA PRO A 16 12.38 1.99 -2.76
C PRO A 16 13.24 1.08 -1.89
N ASN A 17 14.55 1.30 -1.90
CA ASN A 17 15.43 0.53 -1.02
C ASN A 17 15.15 0.83 0.45
N LYS A 18 15.52 -0.10 1.32
CA LYS A 18 15.37 0.07 2.76
C LYS A 18 16.16 1.30 3.24
N GLY A 19 15.47 2.32 3.74
CA GLY A 19 16.06 3.58 4.21
C GLY A 19 16.12 4.69 3.17
N GLU A 20 15.74 4.41 1.93
CA GLU A 20 15.64 5.41 0.87
C GLU A 20 14.36 6.26 1.06
N GLN A 21 14.53 7.58 1.09
CA GLN A 21 13.41 8.50 1.26
C GLN A 21 12.66 8.66 -0.06
N MET A 22 11.47 8.06 -0.15
CA MET A 22 10.61 8.23 -1.32
C MET A 22 9.94 9.62 -1.33
N VAL A 23 10.20 10.42 -2.36
CA VAL A 23 9.47 11.67 -2.62
C VAL A 23 8.27 11.37 -3.54
N ARG A 24 7.05 11.44 -3.00
CA ARG A 24 5.82 11.23 -3.77
C ARG A 24 5.27 12.56 -4.30
N TYR A 25 5.30 12.72 -5.62
CA TYR A 25 4.66 13.86 -6.29
C TYR A 25 3.19 13.55 -6.56
N TYR A 26 2.29 14.09 -5.73
CA TYR A 26 0.85 13.87 -5.88
C TYR A 26 0.23 14.62 -7.07
N GLY A 27 0.98 15.52 -7.74
CA GLY A 27 0.57 16.20 -8.97
C GLY A 27 -0.84 16.79 -8.91
N HIS A 28 -1.74 16.25 -9.74
CA HIS A 28 -3.15 16.64 -9.81
C HIS A 28 -3.92 16.42 -8.50
N TYR A 29 -3.53 15.43 -7.70
CA TYR A 29 -4.16 15.08 -6.43
C TYR A 29 -3.56 15.82 -5.23
N SER A 30 -2.53 16.66 -5.42
CA SER A 30 -1.93 17.44 -4.33
C SER A 30 -2.91 18.45 -3.71
N ASN A 31 -2.72 18.79 -2.44
CA ASN A 31 -3.54 19.77 -1.72
C ASN A 31 -3.51 21.16 -2.39
N VAL A 32 -2.36 21.55 -2.95
CA VAL A 32 -2.20 22.81 -3.68
C VAL A 32 -3.03 22.81 -4.96
N SER A 33 -2.94 21.75 -5.77
CA SER A 33 -3.73 21.61 -7.01
C SER A 33 -5.24 21.58 -6.72
N ARG A 34 -5.67 20.86 -5.67
CA ARG A 34 -7.06 20.86 -5.19
C ARG A 34 -7.51 22.25 -4.76
N GLY A 35 -6.69 22.96 -3.98
CA GLY A 35 -6.98 24.32 -3.53
C GLY A 35 -7.16 25.31 -4.69
N LYS A 36 -6.34 25.20 -5.73
CA LYS A 36 -6.46 26.01 -6.96
C LYS A 36 -7.76 25.70 -7.72
N ARG A 37 -8.11 24.42 -7.92
CA ARG A 37 -9.38 24.02 -8.57
C ARG A 37 -10.61 24.48 -7.79
N LYS A 38 -10.56 24.38 -6.46
CA LYS A 38 -11.64 24.83 -5.58
C LYS A 38 -11.88 26.34 -5.71
N LYS A 39 -10.81 27.16 -5.77
CA LYS A 39 -10.92 28.61 -6.03
C LYS A 39 -11.50 28.93 -7.41
N GLN A 40 -11.24 28.07 -8.40
CA GLN A 40 -11.73 28.21 -9.78
C GLN A 40 -13.12 27.57 -10.00
N GLY A 41 -13.74 26.98 -8.97
CA GLY A 41 -15.03 26.28 -9.09
C GLY A 41 -14.98 24.95 -9.84
N GLN A 42 -13.79 24.42 -10.17
CA GLN A 42 -13.59 23.23 -10.99
C GLN A 42 -13.30 21.95 -10.18
N ASP A 43 -13.48 21.99 -8.85
CA ASP A 43 -13.13 20.87 -7.96
C ASP A 43 -14.00 19.60 -8.17
N ARG A 44 -15.09 19.71 -8.93
CA ARG A 44 -15.99 18.59 -9.25
C ARG A 44 -15.49 17.70 -10.39
N MET A 45 -14.49 18.12 -11.16
CA MET A 45 -13.92 17.34 -12.27
C MET A 45 -12.77 16.43 -11.83
N ILE A 46 -12.84 15.84 -10.63
CA ILE A 46 -11.89 14.80 -10.25
C ILE A 46 -12.41 13.50 -10.88
N PRO A 47 -11.66 12.84 -11.78
CA PRO A 47 -12.00 11.49 -12.20
C PRO A 47 -11.86 10.60 -10.97
N SER A 48 -12.97 10.32 -10.28
CA SER A 48 -12.99 9.25 -9.30
C SER A 48 -13.03 7.94 -10.07
N ILE A 49 -12.25 6.96 -9.62
CA ILE A 49 -12.26 5.59 -10.18
C ILE A 49 -13.68 4.97 -10.13
N LEU A 50 -14.56 5.54 -9.32
CA LEU A 50 -15.96 5.17 -9.19
C LEU A 50 -16.80 6.41 -9.49
N GLU A 51 -17.80 6.28 -10.36
CA GLU A 51 -18.82 7.31 -10.55
C GLU A 51 -19.48 7.62 -9.20
N PRO A 52 -19.63 8.90 -8.83
CA PRO A 52 -20.26 9.27 -7.58
C PRO A 52 -21.78 9.05 -7.67
N ASP A 53 -22.25 7.92 -7.15
CA ASP A 53 -23.67 7.64 -7.00
C ASP A 53 -24.26 8.49 -5.85
N GLY A 54 -24.58 9.76 -6.13
CA GLY A 54 -25.35 10.64 -5.24
C GLY A 54 -24.59 11.84 -4.66
N SER A 55 -25.29 12.65 -3.86
CA SER A 55 -24.78 13.93 -3.37
C SER A 55 -23.69 13.76 -2.30
N SER A 56 -22.89 14.81 -2.11
CA SER A 56 -21.83 14.88 -1.09
C SER A 56 -22.34 14.62 0.35
N LYS A 57 -23.63 14.82 0.63
CA LYS A 57 -24.23 14.52 1.93
C LYS A 57 -24.43 13.03 2.18
N GLU A 58 -24.79 12.25 1.15
CA GLU A 58 -24.87 10.78 1.25
C GLU A 58 -23.49 10.15 1.47
N HIS A 59 -22.44 10.77 0.92
CA HIS A 59 -21.04 10.33 1.07
C HIS A 59 -20.46 10.53 2.47
N ARG A 60 -21.08 11.34 3.34
CA ARG A 60 -20.63 11.51 4.74
C ARG A 60 -21.03 10.33 5.65
N LYS A 61 -21.86 9.40 5.16
CA LYS A 61 -22.26 8.17 5.88
C LYS A 61 -21.35 6.96 5.57
N ASN A 62 -20.18 7.19 5.00
CA ASN A 62 -19.46 6.18 4.23
C ASN A 62 -18.34 5.46 5.01
N TRP A 63 -18.32 5.53 6.34
CA TRP A 63 -17.42 4.67 7.12
C TRP A 63 -17.79 3.20 6.93
N SER A 64 -19.09 2.89 6.88
CA SER A 64 -19.57 1.51 6.77
C SER A 64 -19.26 0.90 5.41
N ARG A 65 -19.45 1.63 4.30
CA ARG A 65 -19.07 1.09 2.98
C ARG A 65 -17.56 1.03 2.80
N LEU A 66 -16.78 1.91 3.44
CA LEU A 66 -15.31 1.78 3.44
C LEU A 66 -14.87 0.50 4.16
N ILE A 67 -15.45 0.21 5.33
CA ILE A 67 -15.20 -1.06 6.03
C ILE A 67 -15.63 -2.24 5.16
N GLN A 68 -16.82 -2.19 4.57
CA GLN A 68 -17.30 -3.23 3.68
C GLN A 68 -16.40 -3.44 2.46
N LYS A 69 -15.83 -2.39 1.90
CA LYS A 69 -14.93 -2.50 0.75
C LYS A 69 -13.56 -3.09 1.13
N ILE A 70 -13.01 -2.71 2.28
CA ILE A 70 -11.66 -3.12 2.70
C ILE A 70 -11.68 -4.53 3.30
N TYR A 71 -12.70 -4.82 4.10
CA TYR A 71 -12.79 -6.06 4.87
C TYR A 71 -13.83 -7.03 4.31
N GLU A 72 -14.54 -6.67 3.24
CA GLU A 72 -15.59 -7.50 2.61
C GLU A 72 -16.75 -7.87 3.56
N VAL A 73 -16.90 -7.14 4.68
CA VAL A 73 -17.91 -7.37 5.71
C VAL A 73 -18.78 -6.12 5.88
N ASP A 74 -20.11 -6.27 5.79
CA ASP A 74 -21.04 -5.18 6.09
C ASP A 74 -21.18 -4.98 7.62
N PRO A 75 -20.69 -3.86 8.18
CA PRO A 75 -20.74 -3.63 9.62
C PRO A 75 -22.15 -3.31 10.13
N LEU A 76 -23.14 -3.08 9.25
CA LEU A 76 -24.54 -2.86 9.62
C LEU A 76 -25.39 -4.13 9.48
N MET A 77 -24.77 -5.30 9.30
CA MET A 77 -25.45 -6.59 9.33
C MET A 77 -25.17 -7.32 10.65
N CYS A 78 -26.24 -7.76 11.32
CA CYS A 78 -26.08 -8.49 12.57
C CYS A 78 -25.48 -9.89 12.31
N PRO A 79 -24.37 -10.28 12.98
CA PRO A 79 -23.74 -11.58 12.76
C PRO A 79 -24.55 -12.77 13.27
N LYS A 80 -25.58 -12.55 14.09
CA LYS A 80 -26.43 -13.62 14.64
C LYS A 80 -27.69 -13.87 13.82
N CYS A 81 -28.38 -12.81 13.41
CA CYS A 81 -29.68 -12.90 12.75
C CYS A 81 -29.71 -12.36 11.32
N HIS A 82 -28.60 -11.81 10.82
CA HIS A 82 -28.49 -11.19 9.50
C HIS A 82 -29.50 -10.05 9.24
N GLY A 83 -30.07 -9.48 10.30
CA GLY A 83 -30.91 -8.28 10.21
C GLY A 83 -30.08 -7.01 10.03
N ARG A 84 -30.67 -6.00 9.39
CA ARG A 84 -30.06 -4.66 9.28
C ARG A 84 -30.05 -3.95 10.63
N MET A 85 -28.87 -3.54 11.08
CA MET A 85 -28.64 -2.76 12.28
C MET A 85 -28.79 -1.25 11.99
N LYS A 86 -29.20 -0.49 13.01
CA LYS A 86 -29.34 0.98 12.93
C LYS A 86 -28.36 1.65 13.88
N ILE A 87 -27.75 2.75 13.44
CA ILE A 87 -26.91 3.58 14.30
C ILE A 87 -27.83 4.37 15.23
N LEU A 88 -27.66 4.20 16.54
CA LEU A 88 -28.46 4.90 17.55
C LEU A 88 -27.80 6.22 17.99
N ALA A 89 -26.48 6.20 18.20
CA ALA A 89 -25.72 7.38 18.63
C ALA A 89 -24.24 7.24 18.26
N PHE A 90 -23.54 8.37 18.21
CA PHE A 90 -22.07 8.44 18.19
C PHE A 90 -21.59 8.83 19.58
N ILE A 91 -20.67 8.04 20.14
CA ILE A 91 -20.12 8.27 21.48
C ILE A 91 -18.67 8.73 21.30
N GLU A 92 -18.37 9.94 21.72
CA GLU A 92 -17.03 10.55 21.60
C GLU A 92 -16.33 10.70 22.95
N ASP A 93 -17.06 10.60 24.07
CA ASP A 93 -16.51 10.72 25.42
C ASP A 93 -15.68 9.48 25.80
N GLU A 94 -14.38 9.70 26.07
CA GLU A 94 -13.42 8.64 26.41
C GLU A 94 -13.82 7.85 27.67
N HIS A 95 -14.34 8.52 28.70
CA HIS A 95 -14.74 7.87 29.94
C HIS A 95 -15.93 6.94 29.71
N VAL A 96 -16.90 7.37 28.88
CA VAL A 96 -18.05 6.55 28.50
C VAL A 96 -17.62 5.36 27.65
N ILE A 97 -16.77 5.59 26.65
CA ILE A 97 -16.18 4.52 25.82
C ILE A 97 -15.49 3.49 26.72
N LYS A 98 -14.59 3.92 27.61
CA LYS A 98 -13.88 3.03 28.54
C LYS A 98 -14.83 2.22 29.42
N LYS A 99 -15.89 2.83 29.93
CA LYS A 99 -16.91 2.15 30.75
C LYS A 99 -17.64 1.06 29.97
N ILE A 100 -18.04 1.35 28.73
CA ILE A 100 -18.72 0.39 27.84
C ILE A 100 -17.79 -0.78 27.52
N PHE A 101 -16.58 -0.51 27.06
CA PHE A 101 -15.63 -1.57 26.69
C PHE A 101 -15.24 -2.46 27.88
N LYS A 102 -15.10 -1.88 29.09
CA LYS A 102 -14.90 -2.67 30.32
C LYS A 102 -16.08 -3.58 30.63
N HIS A 103 -17.31 -3.10 30.48
CA HIS A 103 -18.50 -3.92 30.70
C HIS A 103 -18.56 -5.11 29.72
N VAL A 104 -18.20 -4.90 28.46
CA VAL A 104 -18.21 -5.95 27.43
C VAL A 104 -16.98 -6.88 27.52
N GLY A 105 -16.00 -6.57 28.36
CA GLY A 105 -14.76 -7.35 28.50
C GLY A 105 -13.77 -7.17 27.33
N LEU A 106 -13.84 -6.03 26.63
CA LEU A 106 -13.03 -5.72 25.44
C LEU A 106 -11.94 -4.65 25.71
N TRP A 107 -11.73 -4.25 26.96
CA TRP A 107 -10.77 -3.18 27.31
C TRP A 107 -9.31 -3.65 27.44
N ASP A 108 -9.00 -4.92 27.12
CA ASP A 108 -7.64 -5.45 27.20
C ASP A 108 -6.78 -4.97 26.01
N VAL A 109 -6.36 -3.71 26.08
CA VAL A 109 -5.43 -3.12 25.13
C VAL A 109 -4.05 -3.71 25.40
N LYS A 110 -3.71 -4.80 24.71
CA LYS A 110 -2.32 -5.21 24.59
C LYS A 110 -1.57 -4.05 23.91
N PRO A 111 -0.54 -3.46 24.54
CA PRO A 111 0.22 -2.40 23.90
C PRO A 111 0.80 -2.96 22.61
N ARG A 112 0.57 -2.26 21.49
CA ARG A 112 1.24 -2.59 20.23
C ARG A 112 2.74 -2.53 20.51
N PRO A 113 3.52 -3.58 20.18
CA PRO A 113 4.96 -3.51 20.35
C PRO A 113 5.50 -2.28 19.60
N PRO A 114 6.50 -1.58 20.14
CA PRO A 114 7.11 -0.47 19.44
C PRO A 114 7.55 -0.94 18.05
N PRO A 115 7.39 -0.11 17.00
CA PRO A 115 7.85 -0.46 15.66
C PRO A 115 9.33 -0.84 15.77
N LYS A 116 9.69 -2.02 15.27
CA LYS A 116 11.09 -2.45 15.23
C LYS A 116 11.86 -1.36 14.49
N ALA A 117 12.81 -0.72 15.18
CA ALA A 117 13.69 0.24 14.53
C ALA A 117 14.37 -0.49 13.36
N ASN A 118 14.29 0.10 12.17
CA ASN A 118 15.02 -0.38 11.00
C ASN A 118 16.51 -0.20 11.30
N ALA A 119 17.14 -1.17 11.96
CA ALA A 119 18.60 -1.23 12.05
C ALA A 119 19.16 -1.12 10.63
N SER A 120 20.31 -0.44 10.50
CA SER A 120 21.09 -0.43 9.27
C SER A 120 21.17 -1.86 8.73
N PRO A 121 21.05 -2.06 7.40
CA PRO A 121 21.24 -3.39 6.86
C PRO A 121 22.57 -3.92 7.39
N LYS A 122 22.56 -5.01 8.16
CA LYS A 122 23.73 -5.89 8.14
C LYS A 122 23.86 -6.24 6.67
N ALA A 123 25.04 -6.01 6.09
CA ALA A 123 25.35 -6.51 4.76
C ALA A 123 25.00 -7.99 4.78
N LEU A 124 23.84 -8.35 4.23
CA LEU A 124 23.55 -9.73 3.94
C LEU A 124 24.48 -9.97 2.77
N GLU A 125 25.59 -10.66 3.02
CA GLU A 125 26.30 -11.36 1.96
C GLU A 125 25.26 -12.33 1.38
N ILE A 126 24.56 -11.89 0.35
CA ILE A 126 23.68 -12.75 -0.44
C ILE A 126 24.64 -13.69 -1.18
N ARG A 127 24.99 -14.79 -0.52
CA ARG A 127 25.72 -15.87 -1.17
C ARG A 127 24.70 -16.64 -1.99
N ILE A 128 24.59 -16.27 -3.26
CA ILE A 128 23.78 -17.02 -4.22
C ILE A 128 24.50 -18.35 -4.41
N ASP A 129 23.96 -19.41 -3.83
CA ASP A 129 24.45 -20.76 -4.05
C ASP A 129 23.89 -21.25 -5.39
N TYR A 130 24.75 -21.28 -6.41
CA TYR A 130 24.41 -21.78 -7.73
C TYR A 130 24.48 -23.32 -7.80
N SER A 131 24.67 -24.02 -6.68
CA SER A 131 24.82 -25.48 -6.62
C SER A 131 23.61 -26.26 -7.16
N ASP A 132 22.42 -25.67 -7.17
CA ASP A 132 21.19 -26.30 -7.66
C ASP A 132 20.80 -25.95 -9.10
N PHE A 133 21.62 -25.17 -9.83
CA PHE A 133 21.36 -24.94 -11.25
C PHE A 133 21.65 -26.21 -12.06
N GLN A 134 20.59 -26.82 -12.60
CA GLN A 134 20.67 -27.90 -13.60
C GLN A 134 21.12 -27.40 -14.99
N LEU A 135 21.60 -26.16 -15.10
CA LEU A 135 22.12 -25.61 -16.35
C LEU A 135 23.59 -26.02 -16.48
N PRO A 136 24.01 -26.61 -17.63
CA PRO A 136 25.41 -26.94 -17.84
C PRO A 136 26.27 -25.67 -17.77
N LEU A 137 27.43 -25.76 -17.10
CA LEU A 137 28.47 -24.74 -17.14
C LEU A 137 28.90 -24.56 -18.61
N SER A 138 28.37 -23.54 -19.28
CA SER A 138 28.88 -23.14 -20.58
C SER A 138 29.94 -22.06 -20.37
N ASP A 139 31.20 -22.42 -20.58
CA ASP A 139 32.37 -21.53 -20.46
C ASP A 139 32.48 -20.45 -21.56
N ASN A 140 31.37 -20.07 -22.21
CA ASN A 140 31.39 -19.20 -23.39
C ASN A 140 30.55 -17.93 -23.21
N TYR A 141 30.87 -17.14 -22.17
CA TYR A 141 30.31 -15.80 -21.97
C TYR A 141 31.32 -14.67 -22.23
N LEU A 142 32.16 -14.81 -23.26
CA LEU A 142 32.69 -13.63 -23.93
C LEU A 142 31.81 -13.33 -25.14
N TYR A 143 30.74 -12.58 -24.89
CA TYR A 143 30.09 -11.82 -25.97
C TYR A 143 31.13 -10.81 -26.48
N VAL A 144 31.80 -11.15 -27.57
CA VAL A 144 32.70 -10.24 -28.27
C VAL A 144 31.82 -9.22 -28.99
N ASP A 145 31.77 -8.01 -28.47
CA ASP A 145 31.08 -6.90 -29.13
C ASP A 145 31.75 -6.64 -30.50
N PRO A 146 31.04 -6.85 -31.62
CA PRO A 146 31.61 -6.62 -32.96
C PRO A 146 32.02 -5.16 -33.19
N GLN A 147 31.53 -4.24 -32.36
CA GLN A 147 31.69 -2.81 -32.55
C GLN A 147 32.93 -2.24 -31.81
N TYR A 148 33.50 -2.99 -30.87
CA TYR A 148 34.72 -2.61 -30.14
C TYR A 148 35.55 -3.86 -29.78
N PRO A 149 36.42 -4.35 -30.68
CA PRO A 149 37.36 -5.40 -30.33
C PRO A 149 38.42 -4.82 -29.37
N GLU A 150 38.45 -5.34 -28.14
CA GLU A 150 39.46 -5.03 -27.12
C GLU A 150 40.86 -5.43 -27.63
N VAL A 151 41.62 -4.45 -28.12
CA VAL A 151 43.03 -4.62 -28.48
C VAL A 151 43.88 -4.38 -27.23
N TYR A 152 44.20 -5.44 -26.51
CA TYR A 152 45.28 -5.41 -25.53
C TYR A 152 46.59 -5.81 -26.23
N SER A 153 47.49 -4.85 -26.40
CA SER A 153 48.88 -5.09 -26.78
C SER A 153 49.71 -5.34 -25.50
N PRO A 154 50.69 -6.26 -25.52
CA PRO A 154 51.38 -6.77 -24.33
C PRO A 154 52.34 -5.77 -23.67
#